data_AF-A0A1X1IX96-F1
#
_entry.id   AF-A0A1X1IX96-F1
#
_cell.length_a   1.000
_cell.length_b   1.000
_cell.length_c   1.000
_cell.angle_alpha   90.00
_cell.angle_beta   90.00
_cell.angle_gamma   90.00
#
_symmetry.space_group_name_H-M   'P 1'
#
loop_
_entity.id
_entity.type
_entity.pdbx_description
1 polymer ?
#
loop_
_entity_poly.entity_id
_entity_poly.type
_entity_poly.pdbx_seq_one_letter_code
_entity_poly.pdbx_strand_id
1 'polypeptide(L)'
;MIQAINLDSSFWFKGTGKKIQKIRDLVEGFNSDTAQPAEQTVYENYFFIALYSLWESEVYGVVYEIFQRYPMALTTEKFIEEYYKNIFSTRSKRTKEKMDTLGFKKILEISEIIKEKDLFFDTNNLWYSTLKDLFKKCDFNIEFLEAYFSQNDLSDLLVTKLSSIEFDVSGDEFRPERNVESYIDFLVSQRNSIAHSFKSPTGARFDKEVWLSLLDLFLEIFSALDNFLQDEILIKLLSNNFPELEEITNFEKVATKKSNSKKMKVNIKLNAGRFEPEEGAICVFMNKDISGFKKIKKFKIIKKETFTAIGYDYRLELEELYKTGTIRRNEGSLRFFTIK
;
A
#
# COMPACT_ATOMS: atom_id res chain seq x y z
N MET A 1 19.27 14.63 16.67
CA MET A 1 20.13 13.69 15.91
C MET A 1 19.47 12.33 16.01
N ILE A 2 18.55 12.06 15.09
CA ILE A 2 18.00 10.74 14.84
C ILE A 2 18.60 10.37 13.49
N GLN A 3 19.38 9.30 13.46
CA GLN A 3 19.92 8.77 12.21
C GLN A 3 18.75 8.34 11.32
N ALA A 4 18.92 8.53 10.02
CA ALA A 4 18.05 8.07 8.95
C ALA A 4 17.68 6.59 9.13
N ILE A 5 16.68 6.32 9.97
CA ILE A 5 16.07 5.01 10.07
C ILE A 5 14.81 5.11 9.22
N ASN A 6 15.07 4.87 7.93
CA ASN A 6 14.45 3.73 7.27
C ASN A 6 13.11 4.05 6.55
N LEU A 7 12.85 5.26 6.03
CA LEU A 7 12.11 5.32 4.75
C LEU A 7 13.03 4.72 3.65
N ASP A 8 13.52 3.53 3.95
CA ASP A 8 14.14 2.61 3.06
C ASP A 8 13.17 2.58 1.89
N SER A 9 13.72 2.58 0.69
CA SER A 9 13.03 2.14 -0.52
C SER A 9 12.52 0.68 -0.41
N SER A 10 12.23 0.24 0.81
CA SER A 10 11.66 -1.01 1.18
C SER A 10 10.19 -0.97 0.88
N PHE A 11 9.82 -1.73 -0.13
CA PHE A 11 8.51 -2.33 -0.19
C PHE A 11 8.14 -2.83 1.22
N TRP A 12 7.07 -2.30 1.81
CA TRP A 12 6.50 -2.79 3.07
C TRP A 12 6.13 -4.27 2.92
N PHE A 13 5.67 -4.65 1.73
CA PHE A 13 5.45 -6.03 1.30
C PHE A 13 6.77 -6.74 0.89
N LYS A 14 7.85 -6.48 1.63
CA LYS A 14 9.18 -7.08 1.40
C LYS A 14 9.12 -8.59 1.63
N GLY A 15 9.31 -9.37 0.58
CA GLY A 15 9.31 -10.83 0.65
C GLY A 15 7.98 -11.50 0.35
N THR A 16 6.89 -10.74 0.19
CA THR A 16 5.60 -11.25 -0.31
C THR A 16 5.78 -11.93 -1.66
N GLY A 17 6.61 -11.36 -2.55
CA GLY A 17 6.95 -12.00 -3.84
C GLY A 17 7.57 -13.39 -3.70
N LYS A 18 8.41 -13.63 -2.68
CA LYS A 18 8.96 -14.98 -2.41
C LYS A 18 7.88 -15.93 -1.89
N LYS A 19 6.93 -15.44 -1.09
CA LYS A 19 5.81 -16.24 -0.58
C LYS A 19 4.82 -16.59 -1.71
N ILE A 20 4.49 -15.62 -2.58
CA ILE A 20 3.70 -15.84 -3.80
C ILE A 20 4.41 -16.84 -4.72
N GLN A 21 5.73 -16.73 -4.90
CA GLN A 21 6.48 -17.68 -5.72
C GLN A 21 6.36 -19.11 -5.19
N LYS A 22 6.38 -19.33 -3.87
CA LYS A 22 6.15 -20.67 -3.30
C LYS A 22 4.77 -21.22 -3.63
N ILE A 23 3.73 -20.38 -3.62
CA ILE A 23 2.37 -20.80 -4.02
C ILE A 23 2.34 -21.07 -5.54
N ARG A 24 3.01 -20.23 -6.34
CA ARG A 24 3.15 -20.41 -7.78
C ARG A 24 3.82 -21.74 -8.14
N ASP A 25 4.94 -22.07 -7.53
CA ASP A 25 5.67 -23.31 -7.79
C ASP A 25 4.78 -24.54 -7.53
N LEU A 26 3.92 -24.47 -6.50
CA LEU A 26 2.94 -25.51 -6.23
C LEU A 26 1.88 -25.61 -7.34
N VAL A 27 1.37 -24.47 -7.83
CA VAL A 27 0.36 -24.42 -8.92
C VAL A 27 0.96 -24.93 -10.22
N GLU A 28 2.22 -24.60 -10.48
CA GLU A 28 2.93 -25.03 -11.67
C GLU A 28 3.22 -26.53 -11.67
N GLY A 29 3.55 -27.09 -10.50
CA GLY A 29 3.86 -28.51 -10.31
C GLY A 29 2.63 -29.43 -10.21
N PHE A 30 1.42 -28.88 -10.07
CA PHE A 30 0.20 -29.69 -10.01
C PHE A 30 -0.25 -30.12 -11.42
N ASN A 31 -0.31 -31.44 -11.65
CA ASN A 31 -0.79 -32.00 -12.92
C ASN A 31 -2.31 -32.27 -12.87
N SER A 32 -3.08 -31.24 -13.21
CA SER A 32 -4.54 -31.30 -13.22
C SER A 32 -5.12 -32.27 -14.23
N ASP A 33 -4.43 -32.53 -15.34
CA ASP A 33 -4.93 -33.40 -16.42
C ASP A 33 -5.08 -34.86 -15.98
N THR A 34 -4.31 -35.26 -14.96
CA THR A 34 -4.32 -36.62 -14.41
C THR A 34 -4.96 -36.73 -13.02
N ALA A 35 -5.24 -35.60 -12.37
CA ALA A 35 -5.73 -35.56 -11.00
C ALA A 35 -7.21 -35.93 -10.91
N GLN A 36 -7.56 -36.77 -9.94
CA GLN A 36 -8.96 -37.11 -9.67
C GLN A 36 -9.71 -35.89 -9.12
N PRO A 37 -11.05 -35.78 -9.31
CA PRO A 37 -11.81 -34.63 -8.82
C PRO A 37 -11.65 -34.33 -7.32
N ALA A 38 -11.47 -35.37 -6.50
CA ALA A 38 -11.20 -35.22 -5.07
C ALA A 38 -9.82 -34.58 -4.80
N GLU A 39 -8.80 -34.96 -5.57
CA GLU A 39 -7.45 -34.39 -5.47
C GLU A 39 -7.45 -32.92 -5.92
N GLN A 40 -8.16 -32.61 -7.01
CA GLN A 40 -8.37 -31.23 -7.46
C GLN A 40 -9.08 -30.39 -6.40
N THR A 41 -10.10 -30.94 -5.74
CA THR A 41 -10.82 -30.25 -4.65
C THR A 41 -9.91 -29.94 -3.46
N VAL A 42 -9.09 -30.92 -3.02
CA VAL A 42 -8.15 -30.71 -1.92
C VAL A 42 -7.12 -29.64 -2.29
N TYR A 43 -6.63 -29.69 -3.52
CA TYR A 43 -5.66 -28.73 -4.04
C TYR A 43 -6.24 -27.31 -4.13
N GLU A 44 -7.46 -27.18 -4.65
CA GLU A 44 -8.24 -25.94 -4.66
C GLU A 44 -8.38 -25.32 -3.28
N ASN A 45 -8.84 -26.12 -2.31
CA ASN A 45 -9.02 -25.67 -0.96
C ASN A 45 -7.71 -25.16 -0.37
N TYR A 46 -6.61 -25.90 -0.58
CA TYR A 46 -5.29 -25.49 -0.15
C TYR A 46 -4.86 -24.14 -0.76
N PHE A 47 -5.03 -23.96 -2.08
CA PHE A 47 -4.65 -22.74 -2.77
C PHE A 47 -5.37 -21.51 -2.20
N PHE A 48 -6.70 -21.56 -2.09
CA PHE A 48 -7.49 -20.43 -1.58
C PHE A 48 -7.20 -20.13 -0.11
N ILE A 49 -7.00 -21.16 0.72
CA ILE A 49 -6.55 -20.98 2.11
C ILE A 49 -5.17 -20.30 2.13
N ALA A 50 -4.20 -20.80 1.36
CA ALA A 50 -2.84 -20.27 1.35
C ALA A 50 -2.80 -18.82 0.86
N LEU A 51 -3.52 -18.50 -0.21
CA LEU A 51 -3.59 -17.14 -0.75
C LEU A 51 -4.28 -16.18 0.22
N TYR A 52 -5.40 -16.59 0.84
CA TYR A 52 -6.08 -15.79 1.85
C TYR A 52 -5.19 -15.56 3.09
N SER A 53 -4.56 -16.61 3.61
CA SER A 53 -3.66 -16.48 4.76
C SER A 53 -2.48 -15.56 4.45
N LEU A 54 -1.97 -15.57 3.21
CA LEU A 54 -0.97 -14.62 2.77
C LEU A 54 -1.52 -13.19 2.75
N TRP A 55 -2.66 -12.96 2.10
CA TRP A 55 -3.36 -11.67 2.08
C TRP A 55 -3.53 -11.06 3.48
N GLU A 56 -4.13 -11.81 4.39
CA GLU A 56 -4.41 -11.37 5.75
C GLU A 56 -3.12 -11.09 6.54
N SER A 57 -2.17 -12.03 6.54
CA SER A 57 -0.95 -11.90 7.34
C SER A 57 -0.02 -10.79 6.85
N GLU A 58 0.08 -10.57 5.54
CA GLU A 58 0.93 -9.52 4.97
C GLU A 58 0.35 -8.13 5.25
N VAL A 59 -0.95 -7.92 5.00
CA VAL A 59 -1.57 -6.61 5.23
C VAL A 59 -1.52 -6.25 6.72
N TYR A 60 -1.92 -7.16 7.60
CA TYR A 60 -1.86 -6.90 9.03
C TYR A 60 -0.43 -6.72 9.52
N GLY A 61 0.52 -7.51 9.01
CA GLY A 61 1.94 -7.36 9.32
C GLY A 61 2.47 -5.98 8.96
N VAL A 62 2.20 -5.52 7.74
CA VAL A 62 2.62 -4.20 7.24
C VAL A 62 1.98 -3.07 8.04
N VAL A 63 0.67 -3.11 8.26
CA VAL A 63 -0.02 -2.07 9.04
C VAL A 63 0.53 -2.02 10.46
N TYR A 64 0.76 -3.18 11.08
CA TYR A 64 1.38 -3.23 12.41
C TYR A 64 2.79 -2.64 12.43
N GLU A 65 3.62 -2.97 11.45
CA GLU A 65 4.97 -2.42 11.32
C GLU A 65 4.95 -0.90 11.18
N ILE A 66 4.06 -0.37 10.31
CA ILE A 66 3.87 1.06 10.10
C ILE A 66 3.49 1.76 11.42
N PHE A 67 2.57 1.18 12.20
CA PHE A 67 2.19 1.70 13.51
C PHE A 67 3.33 1.69 14.53
N GLN A 68 4.08 0.60 14.62
CA GLN A 68 5.24 0.52 15.51
C GLN A 68 6.30 1.57 15.16
N ARG A 69 6.42 1.88 13.87
CA ARG A 69 7.47 2.71 13.33
C ARG A 69 7.18 4.20 13.39
N TYR A 70 5.92 4.58 13.20
CA TYR A 70 5.49 5.98 13.21
C TYR A 70 4.37 6.25 14.24
N PRO A 71 4.51 5.81 15.50
CA PRO A 71 3.40 5.83 16.44
C PRO A 71 2.92 7.25 16.74
N MET A 72 3.84 8.22 16.86
CA MET A 72 3.48 9.63 17.11
C MET A 72 2.85 10.32 15.90
N ALA A 73 3.20 9.90 14.68
CA ALA A 73 2.66 10.50 13.46
C ALA A 73 1.30 9.91 13.06
N LEU A 74 1.01 8.67 13.46
CA LEU A 74 -0.19 7.92 13.10
C LEU A 74 -1.24 7.89 14.22
N THR A 75 -0.83 8.04 15.48
CA THR A 75 -1.73 8.05 16.64
C THR A 75 -2.30 9.45 16.88
N THR A 76 -3.19 9.90 15.99
CA THR A 76 -3.88 11.19 16.14
C THR A 76 -5.00 11.10 17.18
N GLU A 77 -5.50 12.24 17.69
CA GLU A 77 -6.67 12.24 18.59
C GLU A 77 -7.88 11.54 17.95
N LYS A 78 -8.09 11.76 16.63
CA LYS A 78 -9.13 11.09 15.84
C LYS A 78 -8.92 9.58 15.75
N PHE A 79 -7.68 9.12 15.60
CA PHE A 79 -7.37 7.69 15.64
C PHE A 79 -7.67 7.09 17.01
N ILE A 80 -7.30 7.76 18.10
CA ILE A 80 -7.62 7.31 19.46
C ILE A 80 -9.15 7.22 19.62
N GLU A 81 -9.91 8.22 19.18
CA GLU A 81 -11.37 8.19 19.23
C GLU A 81 -11.97 7.00 18.46
N GLU A 82 -11.52 6.74 17.24
CA GLU A 82 -12.00 5.62 16.41
C GLU A 82 -11.54 4.25 16.94
N TYR A 83 -10.32 4.16 17.48
CA TYR A 83 -9.79 2.96 18.14
C TYR A 83 -10.65 2.59 19.36
N TYR A 84 -10.98 3.58 20.20
CA TYR A 84 -11.87 3.40 21.34
C TYR A 84 -13.29 3.02 20.92
N LYS A 85 -13.90 3.73 19.97
CA LYS A 85 -15.26 3.40 19.49
C LYS A 85 -15.37 1.93 19.06
N ASN A 86 -14.35 1.39 18.39
CA ASN A 86 -14.35 0.01 17.94
C ASN A 86 -14.12 -1.01 19.06
N ILE A 87 -13.20 -0.76 20.01
CA ILE A 87 -12.94 -1.69 21.13
C ILE A 87 -14.04 -1.67 22.20
N PHE A 88 -14.63 -0.50 22.45
CA PHE A 88 -15.64 -0.33 23.50
C PHE A 88 -17.08 -0.46 23.00
N SER A 89 -17.31 -0.52 21.68
CA SER A 89 -18.60 -0.97 21.14
C SER A 89 -18.82 -2.46 21.37
N THR A 90 -17.75 -3.27 21.40
CA THR A 90 -17.77 -4.73 21.58
C THR A 90 -17.63 -5.20 23.04
N ARG A 91 -17.27 -4.33 24.00
CA ARG A 91 -17.08 -4.72 25.42
C ARG A 91 -18.05 -4.05 26.41
N SER A 92 -18.23 -4.70 27.57
CA SER A 92 -19.30 -4.52 28.58
C SER A 92 -19.54 -3.09 29.09
N LYS A 93 -20.77 -2.84 29.59
CA LYS A 93 -21.29 -1.57 30.15
C LYS A 93 -20.35 -0.83 31.11
N ARG A 94 -19.61 -1.57 31.94
CA ARG A 94 -18.65 -1.05 32.94
C ARG A 94 -17.45 -0.33 32.30
N THR A 95 -17.15 -0.66 31.05
CA THR A 95 -16.03 -0.09 30.30
C THR A 95 -16.43 1.21 29.60
N LYS A 96 -17.69 1.29 29.13
CA LYS A 96 -18.31 2.55 28.68
C LYS A 96 -18.39 3.57 29.82
N GLU A 97 -18.77 3.14 31.02
CA GLU A 97 -18.82 4.02 32.21
C GLU A 97 -17.43 4.56 32.60
N LYS A 98 -16.35 3.77 32.49
CA LYS A 98 -14.98 4.27 32.71
C LYS A 98 -14.55 5.31 31.66
N MET A 99 -14.98 5.14 30.41
CA MET A 99 -14.72 6.08 29.31
C MET A 99 -15.35 7.46 29.60
N ASP A 100 -16.62 7.46 30.03
CA ASP A 100 -17.37 8.69 30.36
C ASP A 100 -16.77 9.43 31.57
N THR A 101 -16.11 8.71 32.48
CA THR A 101 -15.60 9.28 33.74
C THR A 101 -14.18 9.82 33.65
N LEU A 102 -13.29 9.18 32.86
CA LEU A 102 -11.85 9.52 32.83
C LEU A 102 -11.44 10.40 31.64
N GLY A 103 -12.23 10.43 30.57
CA GLY A 103 -11.95 11.18 29.34
C GLY A 103 -10.83 10.55 28.48
N PHE A 104 -10.95 10.66 27.16
CA PHE A 104 -10.06 10.02 26.16
C PHE A 104 -8.56 10.25 26.41
N LYS A 105 -8.18 11.44 26.90
CA LYS A 105 -6.77 11.87 27.06
C LYS A 105 -6.03 11.20 28.23
N LYS A 106 -6.73 10.68 29.24
CA LYS A 106 -6.09 10.18 30.47
C LYS A 106 -5.84 8.67 30.47
N ILE A 107 -6.37 7.93 29.49
CA ILE A 107 -6.45 6.47 29.58
C ILE A 107 -5.29 5.75 28.88
N LEU A 108 -4.58 6.35 27.90
CA LEU A 108 -3.50 5.62 27.22
C LEU A 108 -2.25 6.47 26.96
N GLU A 109 -1.12 5.96 27.41
CA GLU A 109 0.16 6.24 26.76
C GLU A 109 0.20 5.48 25.43
N ILE A 110 0.75 6.11 24.38
CA ILE A 110 0.92 5.52 23.04
C ILE A 110 1.67 4.17 23.11
N SER A 111 2.49 3.98 24.15
CA SER A 111 3.22 2.75 24.47
C SER A 111 2.32 1.55 24.81
N GLU A 112 1.12 1.77 25.35
CA GLU A 112 0.14 0.72 25.69
C GLU A 112 -0.68 0.30 24.46
N ILE A 113 -1.04 1.25 23.59
CA ILE A 113 -1.72 0.99 22.30
C ILE A 113 -0.88 0.05 21.41
N ILE A 114 0.44 0.25 21.36
CA ILE A 114 1.36 -0.57 20.53
C ILE A 114 1.46 -2.03 21.01
N LYS A 115 1.22 -2.28 22.31
CA LYS A 115 1.35 -3.62 22.91
C LYS A 115 0.15 -4.51 22.64
N GLU A 116 -1.02 -3.95 22.37
CA GLU A 116 -2.26 -4.71 22.17
C GLU A 116 -2.50 -5.01 20.67
N LYS A 117 -1.59 -5.79 20.06
CA LYS A 117 -1.68 -6.22 18.65
C LYS A 117 -3.04 -6.85 18.31
N ASP A 118 -3.60 -7.62 19.24
CA ASP A 118 -4.83 -8.40 19.02
C ASP A 118 -6.09 -7.52 18.95
N LEU A 119 -6.07 -6.30 19.49
CA LEU A 119 -7.22 -5.39 19.46
C LEU A 119 -7.32 -4.60 18.14
N PHE A 120 -6.23 -4.50 17.38
CA PHE A 120 -6.21 -3.83 16.08
C PHE A 120 -6.76 -4.69 14.94
N PHE A 121 -6.60 -6.01 15.05
CA PHE A 121 -6.83 -6.97 13.97
C PHE A 121 -7.91 -8.01 14.30
N ASP A 122 -8.88 -7.66 15.15
CA ASP A 122 -9.94 -8.56 15.67
C ASP A 122 -10.97 -9.02 14.61
N THR A 123 -10.68 -8.83 13.32
CA THR A 123 -11.52 -9.29 12.21
C THR A 123 -10.90 -10.52 11.55
N ASN A 124 -11.55 -11.68 11.73
CA ASN A 124 -11.15 -12.97 11.13
C ASN A 124 -11.30 -13.05 9.59
N ASN A 125 -11.75 -11.95 8.97
CA ASN A 125 -12.06 -11.81 7.56
C ASN A 125 -11.62 -10.42 7.07
N LEU A 126 -10.48 -10.35 6.39
CA LEU A 126 -9.98 -9.10 5.80
C LEU A 126 -10.66 -8.82 4.45
N TRP A 127 -11.93 -8.43 4.50
CA TRP A 127 -12.69 -7.92 3.35
C TRP A 127 -12.12 -6.58 2.85
N TYR A 128 -12.46 -6.18 1.62
CA TYR A 128 -12.01 -4.88 1.11
C TYR A 128 -12.56 -3.70 1.93
N SER A 129 -13.79 -3.80 2.44
CA SER A 129 -14.35 -2.83 3.38
C SER A 129 -13.55 -2.76 4.68
N THR A 130 -13.16 -3.90 5.23
CA THR A 130 -12.33 -4.01 6.44
C THR A 130 -10.94 -3.40 6.23
N LEU A 131 -10.33 -3.60 5.05
CA LEU A 131 -9.08 -2.95 4.66
C LEU A 131 -9.22 -1.42 4.66
N LYS A 132 -10.29 -0.89 4.03
CA LYS A 132 -10.56 0.56 3.99
C LYS A 132 -10.71 1.13 5.40
N ASP A 133 -11.41 0.43 6.29
CA ASP A 133 -11.59 0.85 7.68
C ASP A 133 -10.27 0.81 8.47
N LEU A 134 -9.41 -0.18 8.22
CA LEU A 134 -8.08 -0.26 8.80
C LEU A 134 -7.20 0.93 8.40
N PHE A 135 -7.20 1.32 7.12
CA PHE A 135 -6.45 2.49 6.64
C PHE A 135 -7.06 3.81 7.12
N LYS A 136 -8.38 3.91 7.21
CA LYS A 136 -9.06 5.07 7.83
C LYS A 136 -8.68 5.26 9.30
N LYS A 137 -8.49 4.18 10.06
CA LYS A 137 -7.98 4.26 11.45
C LYS A 137 -6.61 4.94 11.43
N CYS A 138 -5.71 4.54 10.53
CA CYS A 138 -4.42 5.22 10.35
C CYS A 138 -4.54 6.69 9.88
N ASP A 139 -5.77 7.17 9.62
CA ASP A 139 -6.12 8.47 9.08
C ASP A 139 -5.44 8.71 7.72
N PHE A 140 -5.33 7.65 6.92
CA PHE A 140 -4.95 7.70 5.52
C PHE A 140 -6.14 8.11 4.65
N ASN A 141 -5.87 8.84 3.57
CA ASN A 141 -6.87 9.29 2.61
C ASN A 141 -7.22 8.17 1.62
N ILE A 142 -8.15 7.31 2.03
CA ILE A 142 -8.58 6.15 1.22
C ILE A 142 -9.28 6.53 -0.10
N GLU A 143 -9.70 7.78 -0.29
CA GLU A 143 -10.35 8.21 -1.54
C GLU A 143 -9.42 8.07 -2.75
N PHE A 144 -8.11 8.07 -2.53
CA PHE A 144 -7.11 7.87 -3.58
C PHE A 144 -6.74 6.40 -3.82
N LEU A 145 -7.17 5.46 -2.98
CA LEU A 145 -6.76 4.05 -3.06
C LEU A 145 -7.08 3.43 -4.42
N GLU A 146 -8.28 3.67 -4.95
CA GLU A 146 -8.72 3.18 -6.28
C GLU A 146 -7.83 3.69 -7.42
N ALA A 147 -7.30 4.91 -7.28
CA ALA A 147 -6.39 5.47 -8.28
C ALA A 147 -5.05 4.72 -8.30
N TYR A 148 -4.61 4.10 -7.20
CA TYR A 148 -3.42 3.25 -7.19
C TYR A 148 -3.68 1.89 -7.83
N PHE A 149 -4.85 1.28 -7.61
CA PHE A 149 -5.23 0.07 -8.33
C PHE A 149 -5.33 0.28 -9.85
N SER A 150 -5.77 1.48 -10.26
CA SER A 150 -5.88 1.83 -11.68
C SER A 150 -4.54 2.10 -12.38
N GLN A 151 -3.42 2.26 -11.65
CA GLN A 151 -2.12 2.67 -12.22
C GLN A 151 -1.32 1.53 -12.89
N ASN A 152 -1.58 0.27 -12.55
CA ASN A 152 -0.78 -0.86 -13.02
C ASN A 152 -1.31 -1.52 -14.30
N ASP A 153 -2.32 -0.94 -14.94
CA ASP A 153 -3.06 -1.57 -16.05
C ASP A 153 -3.49 -3.00 -15.70
N LEU A 154 -4.20 -3.10 -14.57
CA LEU A 154 -4.83 -4.34 -14.10
C LEU A 154 -5.95 -4.82 -15.04
N SER A 155 -6.28 -4.06 -16.09
CA SER A 155 -7.44 -4.31 -16.94
C SER A 155 -7.36 -5.68 -17.63
N ASP A 156 -6.19 -6.07 -18.14
CA ASP A 156 -5.98 -7.39 -18.75
C ASP A 156 -6.20 -8.54 -17.73
N LEU A 157 -5.70 -8.39 -16.51
CA LEU A 157 -5.92 -9.37 -15.43
C LEU A 157 -7.39 -9.44 -15.04
N LEU A 158 -7.99 -8.30 -14.72
CA LEU A 158 -9.34 -8.20 -14.16
C LEU A 158 -10.43 -8.56 -15.18
N VAL A 159 -10.30 -8.13 -16.44
CA VAL A 159 -11.35 -8.19 -17.47
C VAL A 159 -11.14 -9.33 -18.46
N THR A 160 -9.89 -9.74 -18.72
CA THR A 160 -9.59 -10.78 -19.72
C THR A 160 -9.22 -12.10 -19.06
N LYS A 161 -8.13 -12.16 -18.29
CA LYS A 161 -7.58 -13.42 -17.77
C LYS A 161 -8.42 -14.07 -16.68
N LEU A 162 -9.04 -13.27 -15.83
CA LEU A 162 -9.86 -13.76 -14.72
C LEU A 162 -11.38 -13.76 -15.05
N SER A 163 -11.72 -13.52 -16.31
CA SER A 163 -13.11 -13.40 -16.77
C SER A 163 -13.97 -14.66 -16.60
N SER A 164 -13.33 -15.83 -16.45
CA SER A 164 -13.98 -17.11 -16.20
C SER A 164 -14.38 -17.33 -14.74
N ILE A 165 -13.85 -16.54 -13.80
CA ILE A 165 -14.25 -16.64 -12.38
C ILE A 165 -15.67 -16.09 -12.23
N GLU A 166 -16.57 -16.92 -11.75
CA GLU A 166 -17.94 -16.53 -11.39
C GLU A 166 -17.94 -15.99 -9.96
N PHE A 167 -18.50 -14.80 -9.78
CA PHE A 167 -18.73 -14.23 -8.45
C PHE A 167 -20.11 -14.62 -7.97
N ASP A 168 -20.21 -15.11 -6.73
CA ASP A 168 -21.50 -15.39 -6.09
C ASP A 168 -22.30 -14.09 -5.98
N VAL A 169 -23.47 -14.06 -6.62
CA VAL A 169 -24.38 -12.91 -6.58
C VAL A 169 -25.31 -13.08 -5.38
N SER A 170 -24.95 -12.50 -4.23
CA SER A 170 -25.84 -12.47 -3.07
C SER A 170 -26.76 -11.23 -3.14
N GLY A 171 -27.93 -11.36 -3.77
CA GLY A 171 -28.96 -10.31 -3.85
C GLY A 171 -29.09 -9.61 -5.21
N ASP A 172 -30.26 -9.01 -5.47
CA ASP A 172 -30.83 -8.61 -6.77
C ASP A 172 -29.85 -8.18 -7.89
N GLU A 173 -30.02 -8.86 -9.04
CA GLU A 173 -29.74 -8.55 -10.46
C GLU A 173 -28.42 -7.88 -10.91
N PHE A 174 -27.57 -7.36 -10.03
CA PHE A 174 -26.31 -6.75 -10.44
C PHE A 174 -25.16 -7.76 -10.41
N ARG A 175 -24.60 -8.05 -11.59
CA ARG A 175 -23.30 -8.73 -11.67
C ARG A 175 -22.23 -7.82 -11.04
N PRO A 176 -21.41 -8.33 -10.10
CA PRO A 176 -20.34 -7.53 -9.51
C PRO A 176 -19.40 -7.03 -10.61
N GLU A 177 -19.00 -5.76 -10.52
CA GLU A 177 -17.99 -5.20 -11.42
C GLU A 177 -16.65 -5.93 -11.22
N ARG A 178 -15.94 -6.26 -12.31
CA ARG A 178 -14.62 -6.91 -12.22
C ARG A 178 -13.54 -5.90 -11.83
N ASN A 179 -13.49 -5.57 -10.56
CA ASN A 179 -12.54 -4.64 -9.93
C ASN A 179 -11.80 -5.31 -8.75
N VAL A 180 -10.83 -4.61 -8.17
CA VAL A 180 -10.01 -5.14 -7.07
C VAL A 180 -10.84 -5.53 -5.85
N GLU A 181 -11.86 -4.73 -5.50
CA GLU A 181 -12.81 -5.01 -4.42
C GLU A 181 -13.44 -6.40 -4.59
N SER A 182 -13.99 -6.68 -5.78
CA SER A 182 -14.68 -7.95 -6.05
C SER A 182 -13.74 -9.16 -5.96
N TYR A 183 -12.48 -9.06 -6.36
CA TYR A 183 -11.54 -10.19 -6.26
C TYR A 183 -11.02 -10.41 -4.83
N ILE A 184 -10.87 -9.37 -4.02
CA ILE A 184 -10.55 -9.50 -2.59
C ILE A 184 -11.73 -10.16 -1.87
N ASP A 185 -12.94 -9.68 -2.09
CA ASP A 185 -14.15 -10.20 -1.45
C ASP A 185 -14.47 -11.63 -1.93
N PHE A 186 -14.18 -11.95 -3.20
CA PHE A 186 -14.21 -13.31 -3.70
C PHE A 186 -13.25 -14.22 -2.93
N LEU A 187 -11.97 -13.84 -2.77
CA LEU A 187 -10.98 -14.64 -2.03
C LEU A 187 -11.45 -14.91 -0.59
N VAL A 188 -11.96 -13.88 0.10
CA VAL A 188 -12.46 -14.01 1.48
C VAL A 188 -13.69 -14.93 1.53
N SER A 189 -14.60 -14.79 0.57
CA SER A 189 -15.80 -15.65 0.45
C SER A 189 -15.42 -17.10 0.22
N GLN A 190 -14.46 -17.38 -0.67
CA GLN A 190 -14.01 -18.75 -0.93
C GLN A 190 -13.38 -19.38 0.31
N ARG A 191 -12.48 -18.66 1.01
CA ARG A 191 -11.90 -19.15 2.27
C ARG A 191 -12.98 -19.45 3.31
N ASN A 192 -13.98 -18.58 3.46
CA ASN A 192 -15.08 -18.79 4.41
C ASN A 192 -15.96 -19.98 4.01
N SER A 193 -16.28 -20.11 2.73
CA SER A 193 -17.01 -21.27 2.21
C SER A 193 -16.27 -22.57 2.48
N ILE A 194 -14.95 -22.61 2.25
CA ILE A 194 -14.11 -23.78 2.55
C ILE A 194 -14.15 -24.11 4.03
N ALA A 195 -14.02 -23.12 4.92
CA ALA A 195 -14.06 -23.31 6.37
C ALA A 195 -15.37 -23.95 6.88
N HIS A 196 -16.49 -23.71 6.18
CA HIS A 196 -17.80 -24.24 6.56
C HIS A 196 -18.21 -25.51 5.81
N SER A 197 -17.81 -25.67 4.55
CA SER A 197 -18.34 -26.71 3.67
C SER A 197 -17.29 -27.69 3.14
N PHE A 198 -16.00 -27.35 3.20
CA PHE A 198 -14.90 -28.08 2.56
C PHE A 198 -15.10 -28.37 1.06
N LYS A 199 -16.09 -27.74 0.42
CA LYS A 199 -16.38 -27.91 -1.01
C LYS A 199 -15.38 -27.12 -1.83
N SER A 200 -15.12 -27.63 -3.03
CA SER A 200 -14.30 -26.95 -4.02
C SER A 200 -14.94 -25.59 -4.40
N PRO A 201 -14.16 -24.49 -4.33
CA PRO A 201 -14.50 -23.16 -4.83
C PRO A 201 -14.98 -23.10 -6.27
N THR A 202 -14.48 -23.98 -7.14
CA THR A 202 -14.78 -23.93 -8.59
C THR A 202 -15.51 -25.17 -9.12
N GLY A 203 -15.98 -26.06 -8.24
CA GLY A 203 -16.64 -27.31 -8.62
C GLY A 203 -15.71 -28.38 -9.19
N ALA A 204 -14.47 -28.44 -8.71
CA ALA A 204 -13.37 -29.32 -9.12
C ALA A 204 -12.99 -29.13 -10.59
N ARG A 205 -12.91 -27.87 -11.01
CA ARG A 205 -12.50 -27.45 -12.36
C ARG A 205 -11.24 -26.61 -12.24
N PHE A 206 -10.16 -27.28 -11.86
CA PHE A 206 -8.85 -26.65 -11.79
C PHE A 206 -8.47 -26.05 -13.15
N ASP A 207 -8.30 -24.73 -13.19
CA ASP A 207 -7.73 -24.01 -14.32
C ASP A 207 -6.44 -23.32 -13.87
N LYS A 208 -5.32 -23.91 -14.30
CA LYS A 208 -3.97 -23.46 -13.94
C LYS A 208 -3.76 -21.98 -14.28
N GLU A 209 -4.15 -21.57 -15.49
CA GLU A 209 -3.88 -20.23 -16.00
C GLU A 209 -4.67 -19.17 -15.23
N VAL A 210 -5.91 -19.50 -14.88
CA VAL A 210 -6.76 -18.63 -14.04
C VAL A 210 -6.13 -18.41 -12.67
N TRP A 211 -5.58 -19.45 -12.04
CA TRP A 211 -5.02 -19.33 -10.69
C TRP A 211 -3.66 -18.64 -10.68
N LEU A 212 -2.82 -18.89 -11.69
CA LEU A 212 -1.59 -18.12 -11.90
C LEU A 212 -1.92 -16.63 -12.11
N SER A 213 -2.97 -16.34 -12.88
CA SER A 213 -3.46 -14.97 -13.06
C SER A 213 -4.00 -14.35 -11.76
N LEU A 214 -4.58 -15.15 -10.87
CA LEU A 214 -5.04 -14.66 -9.56
C LEU A 214 -3.84 -14.32 -8.66
N LEU A 215 -2.76 -15.13 -8.70
CA LEU A 215 -1.51 -14.80 -8.01
C LEU A 215 -0.87 -13.52 -8.56
N ASP A 216 -0.87 -13.34 -9.89
CA ASP A 216 -0.41 -12.10 -10.53
C ASP A 216 -1.23 -10.89 -10.07
N LEU A 217 -2.55 -11.01 -10.00
CA LEU A 217 -3.42 -9.95 -9.48
C LEU A 217 -3.06 -9.58 -8.04
N PHE A 218 -2.89 -10.54 -7.14
CA PHE A 218 -2.54 -10.25 -5.75
C PHE A 218 -1.15 -9.63 -5.61
N LEU A 219 -0.17 -10.04 -6.42
CA LEU A 219 1.14 -9.41 -6.49
C LEU A 219 1.01 -7.91 -6.83
N GLU A 220 0.21 -7.58 -7.85
CA GLU A 220 -0.02 -6.21 -8.26
C GLU A 220 -0.82 -5.40 -7.23
N ILE A 221 -1.81 -6.02 -6.57
CA ILE A 221 -2.54 -5.41 -5.44
C ILE A 221 -1.55 -5.04 -4.33
N PHE A 222 -0.68 -5.95 -3.91
CA PHE A 222 0.34 -5.66 -2.89
C PHE A 222 1.27 -4.53 -3.34
N SER A 223 1.68 -4.48 -4.61
CA SER A 223 2.49 -3.38 -5.13
C SER A 223 1.75 -2.05 -5.13
N ALA A 224 0.46 -2.03 -5.44
CA ALA A 224 -0.37 -0.82 -5.40
C ALA A 224 -0.56 -0.32 -3.97
N LEU A 225 -0.84 -1.24 -3.03
CA LEU A 225 -0.94 -0.95 -1.60
C LEU A 225 0.36 -0.39 -1.05
N ASP A 226 1.50 -0.96 -1.45
CA ASP A 226 2.81 -0.47 -1.05
C ASP A 226 3.02 1.00 -1.43
N ASN A 227 2.75 1.32 -2.70
CA ASN A 227 2.87 2.68 -3.22
C ASN A 227 1.94 3.65 -2.47
N PHE A 228 0.68 3.26 -2.29
CA PHE A 228 -0.32 4.04 -1.55
C PHE A 228 0.15 4.32 -0.10
N LEU A 229 0.56 3.29 0.63
CA LEU A 229 0.99 3.41 2.03
C LEU A 229 2.23 4.28 2.17
N GLN A 230 3.24 4.09 1.31
CA GLN A 230 4.43 4.94 1.36
C GLN A 230 4.10 6.42 1.07
N ASP A 231 3.17 6.70 0.16
CA ASP A 231 2.77 8.06 -0.18
C ASP A 231 1.97 8.69 0.97
N GLU A 232 1.01 7.98 1.56
CA GLU A 232 0.23 8.46 2.70
C GLU A 232 1.08 8.72 3.96
N ILE A 233 2.02 7.82 4.27
CA ILE A 233 2.98 8.03 5.37
C ILE A 233 3.81 9.29 5.10
N LEU A 234 4.32 9.46 3.89
CA LEU A 234 5.11 10.64 3.53
C LEU A 234 4.30 11.93 3.68
N ILE A 235 3.04 11.94 3.22
CA ILE A 235 2.12 13.08 3.36
C ILE A 235 1.93 13.44 4.84
N LYS A 236 1.74 12.44 5.71
CA LYS A 236 1.60 12.66 7.16
C LYS A 236 2.87 13.21 7.78
N LEU A 237 4.03 12.66 7.43
CA LEU A 237 5.33 13.15 7.93
C LEU A 237 5.57 14.61 7.52
N LEU A 238 5.22 14.98 6.28
CA LEU A 238 5.30 16.35 5.78
C LEU A 238 4.31 17.29 6.49
N SER A 239 3.09 16.83 6.74
CA SER A 239 2.03 17.65 7.34
C SER A 239 2.28 17.93 8.82
N ASN A 240 2.97 17.02 9.52
CA ASN A 240 3.30 17.16 10.94
C ASN A 240 4.60 17.95 11.21
N ASN A 241 5.16 18.65 10.21
CA ASN A 241 6.42 19.41 10.31
C ASN A 241 7.56 18.62 10.98
N PHE A 242 7.81 17.38 10.52
CA PHE A 242 8.99 16.67 10.97
C PHE A 242 10.27 17.41 10.51
N PRO A 243 11.26 17.59 11.40
CA PRO A 243 12.47 18.39 11.14
C PRO A 243 13.43 17.79 10.09
N GLU A 244 13.07 16.68 9.45
CA GLU A 244 13.94 15.90 8.56
C GLU A 244 13.69 16.15 7.07
N LEU A 245 12.69 16.95 6.70
CA LEU A 245 12.32 17.21 5.31
C LEU A 245 12.61 18.67 4.92
N GLU A 246 13.56 18.87 4.01
CA GLU A 246 13.94 20.19 3.51
C GLU A 246 13.38 20.46 2.11
N GLU A 247 12.62 21.54 1.97
CA GLU A 247 12.08 22.00 0.68
C GLU A 247 13.15 22.77 -0.12
N ILE A 248 13.41 22.33 -1.35
CA ILE A 248 14.23 23.06 -2.33
C ILE A 248 13.31 23.85 -3.27
N THR A 249 13.32 25.17 -3.12
CA THR A 249 12.46 26.09 -3.85
C THR A 249 13.03 26.52 -5.21
N ASN A 250 14.33 26.33 -5.44
CA ASN A 250 15.03 26.81 -6.63
C ASN A 250 15.55 25.63 -7.45
N PHE A 251 14.69 25.05 -8.30
CA PHE A 251 15.10 24.00 -9.24
C PHE A 251 14.52 24.23 -10.64
N GLU A 252 15.23 23.72 -11.64
CA GLU A 252 14.85 23.77 -13.05
C GLU A 252 14.97 22.39 -13.70
N LYS A 253 13.91 21.95 -14.38
CA LYS A 253 13.93 20.71 -15.15
C LYS A 253 14.67 20.94 -16.48
N VAL A 254 15.69 20.12 -16.74
CA VAL A 254 16.48 20.22 -17.98
C VAL A 254 15.86 19.37 -19.08
N ALA A 255 15.63 19.97 -20.25
CA ALA A 255 15.16 19.23 -21.42
C ALA A 255 16.25 18.28 -21.94
N THR A 256 15.96 16.98 -22.02
CA THR A 256 16.86 15.98 -22.60
C THR A 256 16.40 15.61 -24.02
N LYS A 257 17.31 15.66 -25.01
CA LYS A 257 17.03 15.30 -26.43
C LYS A 257 16.69 13.81 -26.63
N LYS A 258 17.03 12.95 -25.67
CA LYS A 258 16.68 11.52 -25.60
C LYS A 258 16.10 11.25 -24.22
N SER A 259 14.84 11.60 -23.98
CA SER A 259 14.18 11.29 -22.71
C SER A 259 13.81 9.81 -22.70
N ASN A 260 14.54 9.01 -21.92
CA ASN A 260 14.01 7.74 -21.45
C ASN A 260 12.91 8.08 -20.43
N SER A 261 11.72 7.50 -20.52
CA SER A 261 10.55 7.91 -19.70
C SER A 261 10.82 7.86 -18.19
N LYS A 262 11.76 7.01 -17.76
CA LYS A 262 12.15 6.79 -16.37
C LYS A 262 13.27 7.69 -15.85
N LYS A 263 13.91 8.52 -16.69
CA LYS A 263 15.06 9.35 -16.28
C LYS A 263 14.81 10.83 -16.49
N MET A 264 15.19 11.64 -15.49
CA MET A 264 15.03 13.08 -15.49
C MET A 264 16.35 13.77 -15.12
N LYS A 265 16.62 14.93 -15.70
CA LYS A 265 17.73 15.80 -15.27
C LYS A 265 17.18 17.10 -14.70
N VAL A 266 17.71 17.52 -13.56
CA VAL A 266 17.34 18.77 -12.90
C VAL A 266 18.59 19.56 -12.52
N ASN A 267 18.54 20.88 -12.68
CA ASN A 267 19.50 21.78 -12.04
C ASN A 267 18.87 22.30 -10.75
N ILE A 268 19.65 22.39 -9.68
CA ILE A 268 19.18 22.88 -8.38
C ILE A 268 20.12 23.95 -7.85
N LYS A 269 19.56 24.92 -7.14
CA LYS A 269 20.28 25.91 -6.37
C LYS A 269 19.91 25.76 -4.90
N LEU A 270 20.92 25.54 -4.07
CA LEU A 270 20.79 25.50 -2.63
C LEU A 270 20.83 26.93 -2.07
N ASN A 271 20.10 27.17 -0.99
CA ASN A 271 20.34 28.37 -0.19
C ASN A 271 21.52 28.09 0.75
N ALA A 272 22.28 29.12 1.11
CA ALA A 272 23.45 28.97 1.99
C ALA A 272 23.08 28.27 3.31
N GLY A 273 23.87 27.27 3.71
CA GLY A 273 23.67 26.48 4.94
C GLY A 273 22.62 25.35 4.84
N ARG A 274 22.10 25.07 3.64
CA ARG A 274 21.13 23.99 3.39
C ARG A 274 21.77 22.68 2.94
N PHE A 275 21.01 21.60 3.02
CA PHE A 275 21.44 20.24 2.71
C PHE A 275 22.01 20.08 1.29
N GLU A 276 23.15 19.40 1.20
CA GLU A 276 23.78 19.01 -0.04
C GLU A 276 23.26 17.65 -0.51
N PRO A 277 22.70 17.51 -1.72
CA PRO A 277 22.17 16.23 -2.19
C PRO A 277 23.29 15.22 -2.38
N GLU A 278 23.01 13.95 -2.13
CA GLU A 278 23.94 12.84 -2.29
C GLU A 278 23.43 11.82 -3.31
N GLU A 279 24.33 11.17 -4.03
CA GLU A 279 23.96 10.04 -4.88
C GLU A 279 23.35 8.93 -4.01
N GLY A 280 22.24 8.36 -4.47
CA GLY A 280 21.44 7.40 -3.71
C GLY A 280 20.27 8.01 -2.94
N ALA A 281 20.28 9.31 -2.67
CA ALA A 281 19.18 9.96 -1.95
C ALA A 281 17.87 9.93 -2.76
N ILE A 282 16.74 9.89 -2.04
CA ILE A 282 15.41 9.92 -2.63
C ILE A 282 14.90 11.36 -2.68
N CYS A 283 14.54 11.79 -3.88
CA CYS A 283 13.89 13.05 -4.16
C CYS A 283 12.41 12.84 -4.36
N VAL A 284 11.60 13.68 -3.74
CA VAL A 284 10.14 13.64 -3.93
C VAL A 284 9.66 14.91 -4.62
N PHE A 285 8.92 14.72 -5.70
CA PHE A 285 8.17 15.76 -6.40
C PHE A 285 6.69 15.60 -6.08
N MET A 286 6.05 16.68 -5.66
CA MET A 286 4.61 16.66 -5.38
C MET A 286 3.99 18.03 -5.61
N ASN A 287 2.71 18.03 -5.97
CA ASN A 287 1.89 19.23 -6.01
C ASN A 287 1.25 19.45 -4.64
N LYS A 288 1.26 20.69 -4.15
CA LYS A 288 0.52 21.09 -2.95
C LYS A 288 -0.67 21.94 -3.38
N ASP A 289 -1.88 21.44 -3.15
CA ASP A 289 -3.12 22.20 -3.32
C ASP A 289 -3.84 22.40 -1.97
N ILE A 290 -5.03 23.00 -2.01
CA ILE A 290 -5.85 23.33 -0.83
C ILE A 290 -6.29 22.08 -0.06
N SER A 291 -6.34 20.93 -0.73
CA SER A 291 -6.68 19.62 -0.14
C SER A 291 -5.46 18.80 0.29
N GLY A 292 -4.24 19.33 0.12
CA GLY A 292 -3.01 18.70 0.57
C GLY A 292 -2.03 18.36 -0.56
N PHE A 293 -1.16 17.38 -0.31
CA PHE A 293 -0.17 16.93 -1.28
C PHE A 293 -0.79 15.89 -2.22
N LYS A 294 -0.60 16.06 -3.54
CA LYS A 294 -1.06 15.13 -4.59
C LYS A 294 0.03 14.88 -5.61
N LYS A 295 -0.14 13.80 -6.40
CA LYS A 295 0.71 13.44 -7.55
C LYS A 295 2.19 13.31 -7.16
N ILE A 296 2.43 12.45 -6.15
CA ILE A 296 3.76 12.19 -5.61
C ILE A 296 4.57 11.39 -6.63
N LYS A 297 5.78 11.86 -6.94
CA LYS A 297 6.78 11.13 -7.71
C LYS A 297 8.08 11.04 -6.94
N LYS A 298 8.57 9.82 -6.79
CA LYS A 298 9.82 9.51 -6.10
C LYS A 298 10.88 9.18 -7.12
N PHE A 299 12.02 9.85 -7.00
CA PHE A 299 13.19 9.59 -7.83
C PHE A 299 14.40 9.33 -6.96
N LYS A 300 15.28 8.44 -7.41
CA LYS A 300 16.60 8.26 -6.84
C LYS A 300 17.60 9.15 -7.57
N ILE A 301 18.46 9.84 -6.83
CA ILE A 301 19.62 10.50 -7.42
C ILE A 301 20.60 9.42 -7.86
N ILE A 302 20.79 9.26 -9.16
CA ILE A 302 21.73 8.29 -9.74
C ILE A 302 23.04 8.93 -10.18
N LYS A 303 23.07 10.27 -10.31
CA LYS A 303 24.28 11.02 -10.60
C LYS A 303 24.19 12.44 -10.06
N LYS A 304 25.28 12.94 -9.49
CA LYS A 304 25.44 14.33 -9.08
C LYS A 304 26.65 14.96 -9.76
N GLU A 305 26.43 16.09 -10.41
CA GLU A 305 27.48 16.90 -11.04
C GLU A 305 27.49 18.28 -10.40
N THR A 306 28.65 18.76 -9.97
CA THR A 306 28.82 20.16 -9.55
C THR A 306 28.66 21.06 -10.77
N PHE A 307 27.77 22.04 -10.68
CA PHE A 307 27.43 22.91 -11.79
C PHE A 307 28.11 24.26 -11.60
N THR A 308 28.92 24.68 -12.57
CA THR A 308 29.73 25.92 -12.47
C THR A 308 29.09 27.12 -13.18
N ALA A 309 27.89 26.97 -13.73
CA ALA A 309 27.17 28.06 -14.40
C ALA A 309 26.52 28.99 -13.39
N ILE A 310 26.50 30.30 -13.69
CA ILE A 310 25.89 31.33 -12.85
C ILE A 310 24.42 30.98 -12.59
N GLY A 311 24.09 30.62 -11.34
CA GLY A 311 22.71 30.49 -10.88
C GLY A 311 22.30 29.14 -10.27
N TYR A 312 23.09 28.06 -10.43
CA TYR A 312 22.79 26.74 -9.85
C TYR A 312 24.04 26.08 -9.29
N ASP A 313 23.89 25.24 -8.27
CA ASP A 313 25.02 24.59 -7.58
C ASP A 313 25.25 23.16 -8.08
N TYR A 314 24.17 22.42 -8.43
CA TYR A 314 24.26 21.04 -8.87
C TYR A 314 23.37 20.74 -10.07
N ARG A 315 23.80 19.77 -10.86
CA ARG A 315 22.98 19.04 -11.83
C ARG A 315 22.83 17.60 -11.36
N LEU A 316 21.58 17.18 -11.20
CA LEU A 316 21.24 15.83 -10.76
C LEU A 316 20.64 15.04 -11.92
N GLU A 317 21.05 13.78 -12.06
CA GLU A 317 20.36 12.78 -12.85
C GLU A 317 19.54 11.90 -11.91
N LEU A 318 18.24 11.81 -12.21
CA LEU A 318 17.23 11.20 -11.38
C LEU A 318 16.62 10.01 -12.11
N GLU A 319 16.42 8.89 -11.41
CA GLU A 319 15.73 7.70 -11.91
C GLU A 319 14.44 7.48 -11.13
N GLU A 320 13.32 7.36 -11.83
CA GLU A 320 12.01 7.12 -11.24
C GLU A 320 12.01 5.76 -10.53
N LEU A 321 11.71 5.75 -9.23
CA LEU A 321 11.78 4.55 -8.40
C LEU A 321 10.64 3.57 -8.69
N TYR A 322 9.43 4.07 -8.96
CA TYR A 322 8.24 3.25 -9.17
C TYR A 322 7.32 3.89 -10.23
N LYS A 323 6.42 3.11 -10.83
CA LYS A 323 5.33 3.65 -11.66
C LYS A 323 4.43 4.51 -10.75
N THR A 324 4.73 5.80 -10.61
CA THR A 324 3.79 6.74 -10.00
C THR A 324 3.11 7.54 -11.11
N GLY A 325 1.81 7.77 -10.93
CA GLY A 325 0.90 8.34 -11.93
C GLY A 325 1.49 9.49 -12.80
N THR A 326 1.01 9.59 -14.03
CA THR A 326 1.57 10.47 -15.07
C THR A 326 1.51 11.96 -14.68
N ILE A 327 2.67 12.64 -14.56
CA ILE A 327 2.74 14.11 -14.47
C ILE A 327 2.63 14.68 -15.89
N ARG A 328 1.56 15.43 -16.18
CA ARG A 328 1.45 16.21 -17.42
C ARG A 328 2.27 17.50 -17.29
N ARG A 329 2.90 17.92 -18.40
CA ARG A 329 3.87 19.04 -18.48
C ARG A 329 3.38 20.40 -17.96
N ASN A 330 2.08 20.60 -17.79
CA ASN A 330 1.47 21.93 -17.58
C ASN A 330 0.78 22.08 -16.20
N GLU A 331 1.01 21.20 -15.23
CA GLU A 331 0.24 21.21 -13.97
C GLU A 331 1.07 21.55 -12.73
N GLY A 332 0.95 22.80 -12.26
CA GLY A 332 1.21 23.20 -10.88
C GLY A 332 2.67 23.23 -10.40
N SER A 333 2.91 23.95 -9.30
CA SER A 333 4.21 24.10 -8.66
C SER A 333 4.67 22.80 -8.01
N LEU A 334 5.51 22.06 -8.74
CA LEU A 334 6.24 20.92 -8.21
C LEU A 334 7.18 21.40 -7.09
N ARG A 335 7.16 20.74 -5.93
CA ARG A 335 8.11 20.97 -4.83
C ARG A 335 9.11 19.82 -4.76
N PHE A 336 10.38 20.13 -4.53
CA PHE A 336 11.45 19.14 -4.39
C PHE A 336 11.81 18.98 -2.92
N PHE A 337 11.73 17.75 -2.41
CA PHE A 337 12.17 17.40 -1.06
C PHE A 337 13.32 16.40 -1.13
N THR A 338 14.31 16.57 -0.27
CA THR A 338 15.38 15.58 -0.05
C THR A 338 15.19 14.91 1.30
N ILE A 339 15.34 13.58 1.33
CA ILE A 339 15.32 12.78 2.55
C ILE A 339 16.75 12.27 2.80
N LYS A 340 17.27 12.43 4.03
CA LYS A 340 18.57 11.88 4.46
C LYS A 340 18.53 10.37 4.64
#